data_AF-A0A6J3B7Y1-F1
#
_entry.id   AF-A0A6J3B7Y1-F1
#
_cell.length_a   1.000
_cell.length_b   1.000
_cell.length_c   1.000
_cell.angle_alpha   90.00
_cell.angle_beta   90.00
_cell.angle_gamma   90.00
#
_symmetry.space_group_name_H-M   'P 1'
#
loop_
_entity.id
_entity.type
_entity.pdbx_description
1 polymer ?
#
loop_
_entity_poly.entity_id
_entity_poly.type
_entity_poly.pdbx_seq_one_letter_code
_entity_poly.pdbx_strand_id
1 'polypeptide(L)'
;MLLVMLSLAALCGGAVTSEPTIQCGSESGPSPEWMVRHTLTPGDLRDLRVEPVKSSDVMEDYSIFMNISWILRADASIRLLKATKICVTGKSNFQSYSCVRCNYTEAFQTQTRPSGGKWTFFYIGFPVELNTLYFIGAHNIPNANMNEDGPSMAVNFTSPGCLDHIMKYKKKCIEAGSLWDPNITACRKSENMVEVNFTTSPLGNRYMALIQNTTVIGTSYVLKHQNEQTRTSVVVPVTRESEGAVVQLTPYFHTCGNDCIRRKAIVTLCPQAGVPYPRDHSRSVLGGWLPLLLSALLVATWLLAVGIYLTWRHERIKKTSSPTSTLLPPTKVLVVYPLEICFHHTVCYFTEFLQNHCRSEVILEKWQKKKIAEMGPVQWLTTQKKAADRVIFLLSNDVNTMCDGTCGKSEGSACENSQDLFPLAFTLFCSDLRSQTHLHKYVVVYFSEADTRDDYSALGICPTYHLMKDVTAFRKELFHIKQHVPVGRRLQACHNSCSFL
;
A
#
# COMPACT_ATOMS: atom_id res chain seq x y z
N MET A 1 -24.28 -10.86 75.34
CA MET A 1 -23.96 -9.46 75.01
C MET A 1 -22.99 -9.47 73.83
N LEU A 2 -23.55 -9.47 72.62
CA LEU A 2 -22.85 -9.19 71.37
C LEU A 2 -22.64 -7.68 71.31
N LEU A 3 -21.41 -7.22 71.08
CA LEU A 3 -21.20 -5.91 70.46
C LEU A 3 -20.22 -6.07 69.31
N VAL A 4 -20.80 -6.03 68.12
CA VAL A 4 -20.16 -6.01 66.81
C VAL A 4 -19.61 -4.60 66.61
N MET A 5 -18.28 -4.49 66.52
CA MET A 5 -17.60 -3.34 65.92
C MET A 5 -17.70 -3.48 64.41
N LEU A 6 -18.74 -2.87 63.82
CA LEU A 6 -18.86 -2.73 62.36
C LEU A 6 -17.96 -1.57 61.92
N SER A 7 -16.84 -1.95 61.33
CA SER A 7 -15.90 -1.10 60.62
C SER A 7 -16.55 -0.47 59.39
N LEU A 8 -16.46 0.87 59.32
CA LEU A 8 -16.50 1.63 58.08
C LEU A 8 -15.29 1.21 57.21
N ALA A 9 -15.44 0.17 56.41
CA ALA A 9 -14.59 -0.04 55.24
C ALA A 9 -15.38 0.45 54.03
N ALA A 10 -14.98 1.62 53.55
CA ALA A 10 -15.57 2.33 52.43
C ALA A 10 -15.75 1.41 51.21
N LEU A 11 -16.97 1.48 50.66
CA LEU A 11 -17.28 1.12 49.29
C LEU A 11 -16.36 1.90 48.34
N CYS A 12 -15.34 1.22 47.83
CA CYS A 12 -14.68 1.55 46.57
C CYS A 12 -14.49 0.26 45.79
N GLY A 13 -15.60 -0.42 45.52
CA GLY A 13 -15.66 -1.34 44.39
C GLY A 13 -15.59 -0.50 43.12
N GLY A 14 -14.39 -0.36 42.56
CA GLY A 14 -14.23 0.21 41.23
C GLY A 14 -15.08 -0.60 40.26
N ALA A 15 -16.16 0.00 39.77
CA ALA A 15 -16.90 -0.55 38.66
C ALA A 15 -15.90 -0.69 37.50
N VAL A 16 -15.60 -1.92 37.10
CA VAL A 16 -14.89 -2.17 35.85
C VAL A 16 -15.86 -1.70 34.76
N THR A 17 -15.64 -0.50 34.24
CA THR A 17 -16.37 0.01 33.08
C THR A 17 -16.08 -0.94 31.93
N SER A 18 -17.09 -1.68 31.47
CA SER A 18 -16.97 -2.56 30.30
C SER A 18 -16.51 -1.72 29.11
N GLU A 19 -15.50 -2.19 28.38
CA GLU A 19 -15.10 -1.51 27.14
C GLU A 19 -16.22 -1.70 26.10
N PRO A 20 -16.59 -0.65 25.33
CA PRO A 20 -17.54 -0.77 24.24
C PRO A 20 -17.12 -1.85 23.24
N THR A 21 -18.06 -2.73 22.89
CA THR A 21 -17.88 -3.75 21.84
C THR A 21 -18.74 -3.39 20.63
N ILE A 22 -18.71 -4.22 19.59
CA ILE A 22 -19.50 -4.03 18.37
C ILE A 22 -20.48 -5.18 18.15
N GLN A 23 -21.65 -4.84 17.64
CA GLN A 23 -22.65 -5.78 17.14
C GLN A 23 -22.93 -5.46 15.68
N CYS A 24 -22.55 -6.37 14.78
CA CYS A 24 -22.65 -6.16 13.35
C CYS A 24 -23.83 -6.94 12.75
N GLY A 25 -24.62 -6.26 11.92
CA GLY A 25 -25.72 -6.86 11.15
C GLY A 25 -25.69 -6.41 9.69
N SER A 26 -26.24 -7.23 8.80
CA SER A 26 -26.43 -6.84 7.40
C SER A 26 -27.39 -5.65 7.31
N GLU A 27 -27.00 -4.60 6.59
CA GLU A 27 -27.83 -3.41 6.39
C GLU A 27 -27.71 -2.94 4.95
N SER A 28 -28.71 -3.28 4.13
CA SER A 28 -28.83 -2.80 2.76
C SER A 28 -29.36 -1.36 2.73
N GLY A 29 -28.95 -0.57 1.72
CA GLY A 29 -29.40 0.81 1.54
C GLY A 29 -28.72 1.83 2.48
N PRO A 30 -29.19 3.08 2.53
CA PRO A 30 -28.67 4.11 3.42
C PRO A 30 -29.12 3.89 4.88
N SER A 31 -28.28 4.26 5.85
CA SER A 31 -28.66 4.17 7.27
C SER A 31 -29.71 5.24 7.62
N PRO A 32 -30.61 5.03 8.60
CA PRO A 32 -31.68 5.97 8.93
C PRO A 32 -31.18 7.38 9.28
N GLU A 33 -29.99 7.48 9.88
CA GLU A 33 -29.34 8.75 10.20
C GLU A 33 -29.09 9.63 8.97
N TRP A 34 -29.05 9.06 7.75
CA TRP A 34 -28.89 9.82 6.52
C TRP A 34 -30.07 10.74 6.22
N MET A 35 -31.27 10.41 6.71
CA MET A 35 -32.49 11.17 6.44
C MET A 35 -32.67 12.36 7.39
N VAL A 36 -31.79 12.52 8.38
CA VAL A 36 -31.92 13.51 9.45
C VAL A 36 -30.67 14.39 9.49
N ARG A 37 -30.86 15.68 9.76
CA ARG A 37 -29.75 16.61 9.98
C ARG A 37 -29.22 16.47 11.41
N HIS A 38 -27.91 16.34 11.56
CA HIS A 38 -27.23 16.22 12.85
C HIS A 38 -26.53 17.54 13.19
N THR A 39 -26.66 17.99 14.43
CA THR A 39 -25.95 19.19 14.90
C THR A 39 -24.45 18.94 15.06
N LEU A 40 -24.08 17.72 15.41
CA LEU A 40 -22.70 17.27 15.57
C LEU A 40 -22.56 15.86 15.02
N THR A 41 -21.45 15.60 14.33
CA THR A 41 -21.16 14.30 13.71
C THR A 41 -19.80 13.77 14.18
N PRO A 42 -19.64 12.44 14.24
CA PRO A 42 -18.37 11.82 14.59
C PRO A 42 -17.32 12.14 13.54
N GLY A 43 -16.06 11.98 13.95
CA GLY A 43 -14.90 12.10 13.09
C GLY A 43 -14.63 10.87 12.24
N ASP A 44 -13.78 11.04 11.23
CA ASP A 44 -13.39 9.96 10.32
C ASP A 44 -12.71 8.80 11.06
N LEU A 45 -12.90 7.60 10.53
CA LEU A 45 -12.05 6.46 10.88
C LEU A 45 -10.65 6.60 10.27
N ARG A 46 -9.70 5.91 10.90
CA ARG A 46 -8.29 5.86 10.50
C ARG A 46 -7.87 4.42 10.30
N ASP A 47 -6.85 4.24 9.47
CA ASP A 47 -6.14 2.97 9.32
C ASP A 47 -7.08 1.79 9.00
N LEU A 48 -7.93 1.98 7.98
CA LEU A 48 -8.78 0.92 7.46
C LEU A 48 -7.91 -0.13 6.76
N ARG A 49 -7.82 -1.33 7.32
CA ARG A 49 -7.00 -2.43 6.81
C ARG A 49 -7.86 -3.63 6.47
N VAL A 50 -7.42 -4.41 5.49
CA VAL A 50 -8.12 -5.60 5.01
C VAL A 50 -7.11 -6.72 4.86
N GLU A 51 -7.36 -7.85 5.53
CA GLU A 51 -6.54 -9.05 5.44
C GLU A 51 -7.45 -10.28 5.24
N PRO A 52 -7.11 -11.22 4.35
CA PRO A 52 -7.85 -12.46 4.22
C PRO A 52 -7.57 -13.35 5.43
N VAL A 53 -8.62 -13.90 6.04
CA VAL A 53 -8.52 -14.81 7.18
C VAL A 53 -9.34 -16.06 6.94
N LYS A 54 -8.89 -17.17 7.52
CA LYS A 54 -9.62 -18.44 7.49
C LYS A 54 -10.77 -18.37 8.49
N SER A 55 -11.92 -18.95 8.13
CA SER A 55 -12.97 -19.22 9.12
C SER A 55 -12.41 -20.08 10.26
N SER A 56 -12.63 -19.67 11.51
CA SER A 56 -12.29 -20.46 12.70
C SER A 56 -13.34 -21.52 13.03
N ASP A 57 -14.56 -21.37 12.49
CA ASP A 57 -15.67 -22.26 12.79
C ASP A 57 -15.72 -23.45 11.83
N VAL A 58 -15.47 -24.62 12.42
CA VAL A 58 -15.64 -26.00 11.93
C VAL A 58 -14.83 -26.36 10.69
N MET A 59 -14.12 -27.49 10.75
CA MET A 59 -13.22 -28.03 9.72
C MET A 59 -13.86 -28.30 8.32
N GLU A 60 -15.13 -27.94 8.12
CA GLU A 60 -15.91 -28.28 6.94
C GLU A 60 -16.06 -27.14 5.93
N ASP A 61 -15.99 -25.88 6.35
CA ASP A 61 -16.09 -24.75 5.42
C ASP A 61 -14.74 -24.04 5.25
N TYR A 62 -14.04 -24.46 4.19
CA TYR A 62 -12.86 -23.85 3.55
C TYR A 62 -13.12 -22.42 3.03
N SER A 63 -13.88 -21.63 3.79
CA SER A 63 -14.31 -20.29 3.52
C SER A 63 -13.28 -19.31 4.04
N ILE A 64 -12.91 -18.37 3.17
CA ILE A 64 -11.96 -17.31 3.47
C ILE A 64 -12.75 -16.00 3.48
N PHE A 65 -12.61 -15.27 4.57
CA PHE A 65 -13.32 -14.02 4.80
C PHE A 65 -12.34 -12.85 4.90
N MET A 66 -12.82 -11.64 4.64
CA MET A 66 -12.08 -10.42 4.89
C MET A 66 -12.15 -10.08 6.37
N ASN A 67 -10.99 -9.96 7.00
CA ASN A 67 -10.83 -9.26 8.26
C ASN A 67 -10.62 -7.78 7.97
N ILE A 68 -11.68 -6.99 8.16
CA ILE A 68 -11.65 -5.55 7.96
C ILE A 68 -11.47 -4.91 9.34
N SER A 69 -10.33 -4.28 9.57
CA SER A 69 -10.04 -3.59 10.83
C SER A 69 -9.93 -2.09 10.63
N TRP A 70 -10.33 -1.33 11.64
CA TRP A 70 -10.29 0.13 11.62
C TRP A 70 -10.01 0.69 13.01
N ILE A 71 -9.45 1.90 13.02
CA ILE A 71 -9.13 2.65 14.23
C ILE A 71 -10.02 3.89 14.30
N LEU A 72 -10.57 4.18 15.47
CA LEU A 72 -11.33 5.42 15.68
C LEU A 72 -10.39 6.59 15.95
N ARG A 73 -10.79 7.77 15.48
CA ARG A 73 -10.09 9.02 15.78
C ARG A 73 -10.22 9.36 17.25
N ALA A 74 -9.09 9.65 17.90
CA ALA A 74 -9.03 10.01 19.30
C ALA A 74 -9.31 11.50 19.49
N ASP A 75 -10.55 11.92 19.25
CA ASP A 75 -11.03 13.29 19.49
C ASP A 75 -12.35 13.29 20.27
N ALA A 76 -12.86 14.47 20.62
CA ALA A 76 -14.09 14.57 21.40
C ALA A 76 -15.35 14.10 20.63
N SER A 77 -15.29 13.98 19.31
CA SER A 77 -16.43 13.58 18.48
C SER A 77 -16.82 12.11 18.64
N ILE A 78 -15.91 11.28 19.15
CA ILE A 78 -16.16 9.85 19.44
C ILE A 78 -17.35 9.64 20.41
N ARG A 79 -17.67 10.65 21.24
CA ARG A 79 -18.83 10.61 22.16
C ARG A 79 -20.17 10.53 21.44
N LEU A 80 -20.22 10.93 20.16
CA LEU A 80 -21.42 10.95 19.32
C LEU A 80 -21.49 9.74 18.39
N LEU A 81 -20.42 8.93 18.34
CA LEU A 81 -20.33 7.78 17.46
C LEU A 81 -21.27 6.68 17.93
N LYS A 82 -22.18 6.26 17.05
CA LYS A 82 -23.16 5.20 17.30
C LYS A 82 -22.81 3.90 16.60
N ALA A 83 -22.30 3.98 15.38
CA ALA A 83 -21.96 2.81 14.58
C ALA A 83 -20.90 3.12 13.52
N THR A 84 -20.31 2.09 12.94
CA THR A 84 -19.55 2.17 11.70
C THR A 84 -20.20 1.24 10.68
N LYS A 85 -20.50 1.77 9.49
CA LYS A 85 -21.01 0.98 8.38
C LYS A 85 -19.90 0.70 7.38
N ILE A 86 -19.77 -0.56 6.99
CA ILE A 86 -18.74 -1.06 6.08
C ILE A 86 -19.44 -1.64 4.87
N CYS A 87 -19.06 -1.18 3.69
CA CYS A 87 -19.58 -1.62 2.41
C CYS A 87 -18.44 -2.12 1.53
N VAL A 88 -18.62 -3.31 0.96
CA VAL A 88 -17.64 -3.98 0.10
C VAL A 88 -18.25 -4.15 -1.29
N THR A 89 -17.55 -3.62 -2.29
CA THR A 89 -17.87 -3.81 -3.70
C THR A 89 -16.79 -4.68 -4.33
N GLY A 90 -17.15 -5.86 -4.83
CA GLY A 90 -16.24 -6.72 -5.59
C GLY A 90 -16.45 -6.56 -7.09
N LYS A 91 -15.35 -6.40 -7.84
CA LYS A 91 -15.36 -6.38 -9.30
C LYS A 91 -14.68 -7.64 -9.82
N SER A 92 -15.45 -8.72 -9.94
CA SER A 92 -15.02 -9.97 -10.60
C SER A 92 -15.76 -10.12 -11.94
N ASN A 93 -16.24 -11.31 -12.30
CA ASN A 93 -17.14 -11.53 -13.43
C ASN A 93 -18.52 -10.88 -13.21
N PHE A 94 -18.91 -10.68 -11.95
CA PHE A 94 -20.13 -9.99 -11.55
C PHE A 94 -19.79 -8.92 -10.52
N GLN A 95 -20.56 -7.83 -10.51
CA GLN A 95 -20.43 -6.81 -9.47
C GLN A 95 -21.15 -7.30 -8.21
N SER A 96 -20.38 -7.58 -7.15
CA SER A 96 -20.95 -7.88 -5.84
C SER A 96 -20.95 -6.62 -4.98
N TYR A 97 -22.03 -6.41 -4.22
CA TYR A 97 -22.15 -5.30 -3.28
C TYR A 97 -22.81 -5.81 -1.99
N SER A 98 -22.18 -5.55 -0.85
CA SER A 98 -22.74 -5.91 0.45
C SER A 98 -22.30 -4.91 1.51
N CYS A 99 -23.17 -4.63 2.47
CA CYS A 99 -22.89 -3.73 3.58
C CYS A 99 -23.28 -4.35 4.91
N VAL A 100 -22.49 -4.06 5.94
CA VAL A 100 -22.79 -4.37 7.33
C VAL A 100 -22.74 -3.09 8.16
N ARG A 101 -23.63 -2.99 9.13
CA ARG A 101 -23.63 -1.94 10.14
C ARG A 101 -23.16 -2.54 11.46
N CYS A 102 -22.04 -2.03 11.97
CA CYS A 102 -21.49 -2.40 13.28
C CYS A 102 -21.87 -1.34 14.31
N ASN A 103 -22.87 -1.63 15.14
CA ASN A 103 -23.30 -0.76 16.23
C ASN A 103 -22.37 -0.91 17.43
N TYR A 104 -21.98 0.21 18.04
CA TYR A 104 -21.27 0.19 19.32
C TYR A 104 -22.26 -0.07 20.45
N THR A 105 -21.90 -0.96 21.37
CA THR A 105 -22.81 -1.37 22.45
C THR A 105 -23.10 -0.24 23.43
N GLU A 106 -22.14 0.67 23.63
CA GLU A 106 -22.23 1.79 24.56
C GLU A 106 -21.54 3.03 23.99
N ALA A 107 -21.92 4.21 24.49
CA ALA A 107 -21.28 5.46 24.11
C ALA A 107 -19.88 5.60 24.74
N PHE A 108 -18.91 6.04 23.94
CA PHE A 108 -17.54 6.23 24.38
C PHE A 108 -17.40 7.38 25.38
N GLN A 109 -16.91 7.09 26.58
CA GLN A 109 -16.65 8.12 27.60
C GLN A 109 -15.29 8.80 27.42
N THR A 110 -14.33 8.06 26.89
CA THR A 110 -12.92 8.47 26.73
C THR A 110 -12.46 8.33 25.27
N GLN A 111 -11.51 9.19 24.87
CA GLN A 111 -10.95 9.21 23.50
C GLN A 111 -10.04 8.01 23.21
N THR A 112 -9.56 7.36 24.26
CA THR A 112 -8.68 6.20 24.23
C THR A 112 -9.25 5.10 25.12
N ARG A 113 -8.78 3.87 24.92
CA ARG A 113 -9.20 2.73 25.75
C ARG A 113 -8.75 2.94 27.20
N PRO A 114 -9.52 2.47 28.20
CA PRO A 114 -9.09 2.47 29.61
C PRO A 114 -7.77 1.72 29.82
N SER A 115 -7.56 0.64 29.06
CA SER A 115 -6.32 -0.14 29.00
C SER A 115 -5.13 0.58 28.34
N GLY A 116 -5.35 1.77 27.78
CA GLY A 116 -4.38 2.51 26.99
C GLY A 116 -4.47 2.18 25.49
N GLY A 117 -4.02 3.13 24.65
CA GLY A 117 -4.03 2.97 23.19
C GLY A 117 -5.34 3.41 22.50
N LYS A 118 -5.36 3.27 21.17
CA LYS A 118 -6.46 3.73 20.32
C LYS A 118 -7.58 2.69 20.27
N TRP A 119 -8.82 3.16 20.18
CA TRP A 119 -9.97 2.30 19.92
C TRP A 119 -9.83 1.63 18.57
N THR A 120 -9.80 0.30 18.57
CA THR A 120 -9.56 -0.53 17.37
C THR A 120 -10.63 -1.61 17.33
N PHE A 121 -11.24 -1.77 16.17
CA PHE A 121 -12.31 -2.74 15.92
C PHE A 121 -12.04 -3.51 14.64
N PHE A 122 -12.65 -4.67 14.52
CA PHE A 122 -12.55 -5.48 13.31
C PHE A 122 -13.84 -6.24 13.05
N TYR A 123 -14.10 -6.55 11.79
CA TYR A 123 -15.23 -7.35 11.35
C TYR A 123 -14.76 -8.41 10.36
N ILE A 124 -15.21 -9.65 10.59
CA ILE A 124 -14.95 -10.80 9.72
C ILE A 124 -16.31 -11.31 9.25
N GLY A 125 -16.54 -11.34 7.94
CA GLY A 125 -17.80 -11.83 7.39
C GLY A 125 -18.00 -11.66 5.88
N PHE A 126 -17.21 -10.81 5.23
CA PHE A 126 -17.28 -10.68 3.77
C PHE A 126 -16.47 -11.79 3.07
N PRO A 127 -17.07 -12.61 2.19
CA PRO A 127 -16.35 -13.67 1.51
C PRO A 127 -15.35 -13.11 0.48
N VAL A 128 -14.21 -13.78 0.35
CA VAL A 128 -13.12 -13.40 -0.56
C VAL A 128 -13.08 -14.31 -1.77
N GLU A 129 -13.27 -13.77 -2.97
CA GLU A 129 -13.06 -14.46 -4.25
C GLU A 129 -11.60 -14.45 -4.69
N LEU A 130 -11.24 -15.26 -5.67
CA LEU A 130 -9.87 -15.34 -6.19
C LEU A 130 -9.62 -14.20 -7.18
N ASN A 131 -8.39 -13.66 -7.19
CA ASN A 131 -7.93 -12.69 -8.18
C ASN A 131 -8.91 -11.52 -8.45
N THR A 132 -9.64 -11.10 -7.42
CA THR A 132 -10.71 -10.09 -7.51
C THR A 132 -10.26 -8.79 -6.85
N LEU A 133 -10.55 -7.66 -7.52
CA LEU A 133 -10.36 -6.34 -6.96
C LEU A 133 -11.61 -5.92 -6.18
N TYR A 134 -11.40 -5.52 -4.93
CA TYR A 134 -12.43 -5.03 -4.03
C TYR A 134 -12.21 -3.56 -3.69
N PHE A 135 -13.31 -2.82 -3.62
CA PHE A 135 -13.38 -1.49 -3.06
C PHE A 135 -14.12 -1.57 -1.72
N ILE A 136 -13.44 -1.24 -0.63
CA ILE A 136 -13.99 -1.29 0.73
C ILE A 136 -14.13 0.14 1.22
N GLY A 137 -15.37 0.57 1.43
CA GLY A 137 -15.68 1.85 2.04
C GLY A 137 -16.24 1.64 3.44
N ALA A 138 -15.74 2.40 4.41
CA ALA A 138 -16.32 2.46 5.75
C ALA A 138 -16.64 3.91 6.11
N HIS A 139 -17.72 4.10 6.88
CA HIS A 139 -18.09 5.42 7.40
C HIS A 139 -18.71 5.32 8.79
N ASN A 140 -18.43 6.33 9.60
CA ASN A 140 -18.99 6.46 10.93
C ASN A 140 -20.42 7.04 10.89
N ILE A 141 -21.22 6.64 11.86
CA ILE A 141 -22.63 6.99 12.01
C ILE A 141 -22.83 7.69 13.35
N PRO A 142 -23.54 8.83 13.43
CA PRO A 142 -24.25 9.52 12.33
C PRO A 142 -23.35 10.00 11.19
N ASN A 143 -23.87 10.01 9.97
CA ASN A 143 -23.16 10.54 8.80
C ASN A 143 -23.11 12.08 8.84
N ALA A 144 -22.19 12.66 8.08
CA ALA A 144 -22.13 14.11 7.87
C ALA A 144 -23.41 14.62 7.20
N ASN A 145 -23.77 15.88 7.45
CA ASN A 145 -24.89 16.51 6.76
C ASN A 145 -24.58 16.69 5.27
N MET A 146 -25.62 16.96 4.49
CA MET A 146 -25.44 17.33 3.08
C MET A 146 -24.47 18.51 2.95
N ASN A 147 -23.49 18.38 2.05
CA ASN A 147 -22.40 19.34 1.80
C ASN A 147 -21.29 19.41 2.86
N GLU A 148 -21.32 18.56 3.89
CA GLU A 148 -20.22 18.40 4.85
C GLU A 148 -19.30 17.24 4.44
N ASP A 149 -18.07 17.24 4.94
CA ASP A 149 -17.14 16.14 4.68
C ASP A 149 -17.55 14.94 5.56
N GLY A 150 -17.85 13.81 4.91
CA GLY A 150 -18.28 12.58 5.56
C GLY A 150 -17.17 11.93 6.38
N PRO A 151 -17.48 11.36 7.56
CA PRO A 151 -16.49 10.64 8.37
C PRO A 151 -16.21 9.25 7.80
N SER A 152 -15.70 9.20 6.57
CA SER A 152 -15.51 8.00 5.78
C SER A 152 -14.07 7.80 5.35
N MET A 153 -13.71 6.55 5.09
CA MET A 153 -12.43 6.15 4.53
C MET A 153 -12.66 4.96 3.61
N ALA A 154 -11.90 4.87 2.52
CA ALA A 154 -11.98 3.76 1.60
C ALA A 154 -10.60 3.25 1.22
N VAL A 155 -10.51 1.96 0.94
CA VAL A 155 -9.29 1.27 0.51
C VAL A 155 -9.60 0.27 -0.59
N ASN A 156 -8.60 0.02 -1.43
CA ASN A 156 -8.65 -1.05 -2.42
C ASN A 156 -7.94 -2.29 -1.87
N PHE A 157 -8.52 -3.45 -2.10
CA PHE A 157 -7.92 -4.74 -1.74
C PHE A 157 -8.01 -5.69 -2.93
N THR A 158 -6.87 -6.24 -3.35
CA THR A 158 -6.83 -7.26 -4.40
C THR A 158 -6.56 -8.61 -3.75
N SER A 159 -7.52 -9.53 -3.85
CA SER A 159 -7.36 -10.88 -3.31
C SER A 159 -6.34 -11.68 -4.14
N PRO A 160 -5.41 -12.43 -3.51
CA PRO A 160 -4.45 -13.21 -4.24
C PRO A 160 -5.05 -14.51 -4.83
N GLY A 161 -4.27 -15.20 -5.65
CA GLY A 161 -4.63 -16.48 -6.26
C GLY A 161 -4.33 -17.70 -5.37
N CYS A 162 -4.57 -18.90 -5.91
CA CYS A 162 -4.46 -20.17 -5.16
C CYS A 162 -3.05 -20.55 -4.67
N LEU A 163 -2.00 -19.84 -5.09
CA LEU A 163 -0.63 -20.07 -4.63
C LEU A 163 -0.32 -19.31 -3.33
N ASP A 164 -1.18 -18.38 -2.93
CA ASP A 164 -1.01 -17.67 -1.67
C ASP A 164 -1.22 -18.60 -0.46
N HIS A 165 -0.47 -18.34 0.61
CA HIS A 165 -0.40 -19.17 1.82
C HIS A 165 -1.74 -19.32 2.57
N ILE A 166 -2.66 -18.37 2.40
CA ILE A 166 -4.01 -18.40 2.97
C ILE A 166 -4.99 -18.89 1.91
N MET A 167 -4.95 -18.31 0.70
CA MET A 167 -5.91 -18.64 -0.37
C MET A 167 -5.81 -20.08 -0.88
N LYS A 168 -4.65 -20.75 -0.73
CA LYS A 168 -4.50 -22.16 -1.11
C LYS A 168 -5.51 -23.08 -0.43
N TYR A 169 -6.09 -22.69 0.71
CA TYR A 169 -7.09 -23.48 1.41
C TYR A 169 -8.52 -23.22 0.95
N LYS A 170 -8.80 -22.27 0.05
CA LYS A 170 -10.16 -22.07 -0.48
C LYS A 170 -10.61 -23.32 -1.25
N LYS A 171 -11.86 -23.75 -1.09
CA LYS A 171 -12.42 -24.97 -1.73
C LYS A 171 -12.04 -25.11 -3.23
N LYS A 172 -12.30 -24.06 -4.01
CA LYS A 172 -11.97 -24.01 -5.45
C LYS A 172 -10.47 -24.20 -5.74
N CYS A 173 -9.59 -23.75 -4.85
CA CYS A 173 -8.15 -23.94 -4.97
C CYS A 173 -7.72 -25.37 -4.65
N ILE A 174 -8.29 -25.96 -3.59
CA ILE A 174 -8.01 -27.34 -3.19
C ILE A 174 -8.41 -28.29 -4.32
N GLU A 175 -9.60 -28.10 -4.86
CA GLU A 175 -10.11 -28.88 -5.99
C GLU A 175 -9.22 -28.71 -7.24
N ALA A 176 -8.61 -27.54 -7.44
CA ALA A 176 -7.64 -27.29 -8.51
C ALA A 176 -6.20 -27.77 -8.19
N GLY A 177 -5.99 -28.38 -7.02
CA GLY A 177 -4.72 -28.97 -6.62
C GLY A 177 -3.74 -28.04 -5.91
N SER A 178 -4.20 -26.97 -5.26
CA SER A 178 -3.34 -26.03 -4.53
C SER A 178 -2.49 -26.71 -3.44
N LEU A 179 -3.08 -27.71 -2.76
CA LEU A 179 -2.44 -28.50 -1.71
C LEU A 179 -1.68 -29.72 -2.25
N TRP A 180 -1.79 -30.02 -3.54
CA TRP A 180 -1.06 -31.14 -4.14
C TRP A 180 0.41 -30.78 -4.29
N ASP A 181 1.25 -31.49 -3.54
CA ASP A 181 2.70 -31.44 -3.64
C ASP A 181 3.24 -32.78 -4.18
N PRO A 182 3.59 -32.86 -5.48
CA PRO A 182 4.01 -34.11 -6.11
C PRO A 182 5.39 -34.62 -5.69
N ASN A 183 6.24 -33.83 -5.02
CA ASN A 183 7.65 -34.19 -4.76
C ASN A 183 8.35 -34.72 -6.03
N ILE A 184 8.45 -33.84 -7.03
CA ILE A 184 8.97 -34.20 -8.36
C ILE A 184 10.48 -34.40 -8.29
N THR A 185 10.95 -35.54 -8.78
CA THR A 185 12.37 -35.77 -9.06
C THR A 185 12.52 -36.09 -10.53
N ALA A 186 13.34 -35.31 -11.25
CA ALA A 186 13.61 -35.53 -12.65
C ALA A 186 15.10 -35.77 -12.86
N CYS A 187 15.47 -36.91 -13.43
CA CYS A 187 16.86 -37.21 -13.69
C CYS A 187 17.10 -37.78 -15.08
N ARG A 188 18.23 -37.42 -15.68
CA ARG A 188 18.66 -37.88 -17.00
C ARG A 188 19.24 -39.30 -16.88
N LYS A 189 18.59 -40.28 -17.51
CA LYS A 189 19.04 -41.68 -17.57
C LYS A 189 20.00 -41.94 -18.73
N SER A 190 19.75 -41.31 -19.87
CA SER A 190 20.59 -41.36 -21.07
C SER A 190 20.51 -40.04 -21.83
N GLU A 191 21.31 -39.86 -22.89
CA GLU A 191 21.33 -38.63 -23.70
C GLU A 191 19.93 -38.22 -24.19
N ASN A 192 19.08 -39.20 -24.51
CA ASN A 192 17.76 -38.98 -25.12
C ASN A 192 16.59 -39.36 -24.20
N MET A 193 16.82 -39.65 -22.91
CA MET A 193 15.76 -40.03 -21.98
C MET A 193 15.90 -39.41 -20.60
N VAL A 194 14.82 -38.80 -20.13
CA VAL A 194 14.69 -38.27 -18.76
C VAL A 194 13.63 -39.07 -18.02
N GLU A 195 13.98 -39.59 -16.85
CA GLU A 195 13.03 -40.19 -15.92
C GLU A 195 12.46 -39.11 -15.00
N VAL A 196 11.14 -38.98 -14.98
CA VAL A 196 10.41 -38.07 -14.10
C VAL A 196 9.58 -38.89 -13.13
N ASN A 197 9.91 -38.80 -11.84
CA ASN A 197 9.13 -39.41 -10.77
C ASN A 197 8.34 -38.34 -10.02
N PHE A 198 7.10 -38.65 -9.71
CA PHE A 198 6.20 -37.76 -8.97
C PHE A 198 5.12 -38.56 -8.24
N THR A 199 4.44 -37.91 -7.30
CA THR A 199 3.34 -38.48 -6.53
C THR A 199 2.02 -37.99 -7.11
N THR A 200 1.14 -38.92 -7.49
CA THR A 200 -0.20 -38.60 -8.03
C THR A 200 -1.14 -38.09 -6.95
N SER A 201 -2.23 -37.45 -7.36
CA SER A 201 -3.30 -36.94 -6.50
C SER A 201 -4.58 -37.74 -6.70
N PRO A 202 -5.43 -37.93 -5.67
CA PRO A 202 -6.76 -38.50 -5.83
C PRO A 202 -7.73 -37.61 -6.62
N LEU A 203 -7.38 -36.34 -6.89
CA LEU A 203 -8.21 -35.40 -7.64
C LEU A 203 -8.33 -35.70 -9.14
N GLY A 204 -7.48 -36.58 -9.68
CA GLY A 204 -7.55 -37.03 -11.07
C GLY A 204 -6.46 -38.01 -11.46
N ASN A 205 -6.63 -38.64 -12.63
CA ASN A 205 -5.79 -39.73 -13.10
C ASN A 205 -4.88 -39.37 -14.28
N ARG A 206 -5.04 -38.19 -14.88
CA ARG A 206 -4.30 -37.78 -16.08
C ARG A 206 -3.29 -36.69 -15.75
N TYR A 207 -2.07 -36.87 -16.23
CA TYR A 207 -0.94 -35.96 -16.03
C TYR A 207 -0.14 -35.82 -17.32
N MET A 208 0.52 -34.68 -17.50
CA MET A 208 1.46 -34.43 -18.58
C MET A 208 2.79 -33.95 -18.00
N ALA A 209 3.87 -34.62 -18.37
CA ALA A 209 5.23 -34.18 -18.10
C ALA A 209 5.78 -33.53 -19.36
N LEU A 210 5.98 -32.21 -19.30
CA LEU A 210 6.57 -31.41 -20.36
C LEU A 210 8.01 -31.05 -19.95
N ILE A 211 9.00 -31.36 -20.78
CA ILE A 211 10.39 -30.96 -20.54
C ILE A 211 10.73 -29.86 -21.53
N GLN A 212 11.18 -28.73 -21.00
CA GLN A 212 11.50 -27.55 -21.80
C GLN A 212 12.78 -26.88 -21.31
N ASN A 213 13.53 -26.33 -22.27
CA ASN A 213 14.61 -25.39 -22.04
C ASN A 213 14.22 -24.05 -22.72
N THR A 214 14.91 -23.63 -23.79
CA THR A 214 14.45 -22.52 -24.65
C THR A 214 13.25 -22.91 -25.51
N THR A 215 13.15 -24.19 -25.87
CA THR A 215 12.04 -24.81 -26.57
C THR A 215 11.57 -26.04 -25.83
N VAL A 216 10.37 -26.54 -26.17
CA VAL A 216 9.92 -27.86 -25.71
C VAL A 216 10.82 -28.91 -26.34
N ILE A 217 11.42 -29.77 -25.51
CA ILE A 217 12.35 -30.82 -25.94
C ILE A 217 11.81 -32.23 -25.75
N GLY A 218 10.79 -32.40 -24.90
CA GLY A 218 10.14 -33.70 -24.66
C GLY A 218 8.75 -33.53 -24.04
N THR A 219 7.86 -34.48 -24.31
CA THR A 219 6.51 -34.50 -23.72
C THR A 219 6.08 -35.95 -23.53
N SER A 220 5.48 -36.25 -22.40
CA SER A 220 4.85 -37.55 -22.15
C SER A 220 3.57 -37.38 -21.33
N TYR A 221 2.63 -38.30 -21.53
CA TYR A 221 1.35 -38.34 -20.83
C TYR A 221 1.29 -39.57 -19.95
N VAL A 222 0.75 -39.39 -18.75
CA VAL A 222 0.52 -40.46 -17.78
C VAL A 222 -0.98 -40.55 -17.53
N LEU A 223 -1.54 -41.74 -17.72
CA LEU A 223 -2.92 -42.06 -17.39
C LEU A 223 -2.93 -43.19 -16.36
N LYS A 224 -3.64 -43.00 -15.25
CA LYS A 224 -3.83 -44.00 -14.21
C LYS A 224 -5.23 -44.61 -14.28
N HIS A 225 -5.32 -45.90 -13.97
CA HIS A 225 -6.61 -46.60 -13.89
C HIS A 225 -7.38 -46.29 -12.60
N GLN A 226 -6.68 -45.92 -11.52
CA GLN A 226 -7.26 -45.61 -10.21
C GLN A 226 -6.78 -44.25 -9.71
N ASN A 227 -7.66 -43.52 -9.03
CA ASN A 227 -7.40 -42.22 -8.42
C ASN A 227 -6.77 -42.38 -7.03
N GLU A 228 -5.66 -43.10 -6.96
CA GLU A 228 -4.91 -43.32 -5.72
C GLU A 228 -3.64 -42.46 -5.70
N GLN A 229 -3.26 -42.03 -4.50
CA GLN A 229 -1.99 -41.36 -4.28
C GLN A 229 -0.85 -42.38 -4.35
N THR A 230 -0.19 -42.45 -5.50
CA THR A 230 0.88 -43.40 -5.78
C THR A 230 2.09 -42.69 -6.37
N ARG A 231 3.29 -43.14 -5.97
CA ARG A 231 4.52 -42.68 -6.60
C ARG A 231 4.64 -43.31 -7.98
N THR A 232 4.80 -42.48 -9.01
CA THR A 232 4.79 -42.89 -10.41
C THR A 232 6.05 -42.39 -11.10
N SER A 233 6.62 -43.23 -11.97
CA SER A 233 7.73 -42.90 -12.87
C SER A 233 7.23 -42.83 -14.30
N VAL A 234 7.70 -41.85 -15.06
CA VAL A 234 7.53 -41.78 -16.52
C VAL A 234 8.86 -41.46 -17.18
N VAL A 235 9.18 -42.20 -18.23
CA VAL A 235 10.34 -41.90 -19.08
C VAL A 235 9.88 -41.01 -20.21
N VAL A 236 10.49 -39.83 -20.31
CA VAL A 236 10.19 -38.82 -21.34
C VAL A 236 11.32 -38.83 -22.37
N PRO A 237 11.03 -39.15 -23.64
CA PRO A 237 12.03 -39.03 -24.70
C PRO A 237 12.33 -37.54 -24.94
N VAL A 238 13.61 -37.19 -25.05
CA VAL A 238 14.08 -35.82 -25.31
C VAL A 238 14.90 -35.78 -26.60
N THR A 239 14.79 -34.66 -27.31
CA THR A 239 15.42 -34.45 -28.63
C THR A 239 16.80 -33.78 -28.57
N ARG A 240 17.17 -33.23 -27.41
CA ARG A 240 18.38 -32.44 -27.19
C ARG A 240 18.89 -32.63 -25.76
N GLU A 241 20.05 -32.04 -25.47
CA GLU A 241 20.58 -31.94 -24.10
C GLU A 241 19.52 -31.41 -23.13
N SER A 242 19.34 -32.14 -22.05
CA SER A 242 18.25 -31.96 -21.07
C SER A 242 18.77 -31.58 -19.69
N GLU A 243 20.09 -31.54 -19.48
CA GLU A 243 20.68 -31.09 -18.23
C GLU A 243 20.30 -29.62 -17.93
N GLY A 244 19.79 -29.38 -16.71
CA GLY A 244 19.30 -28.05 -16.32
C GLY A 244 17.96 -27.65 -16.94
N ALA A 245 17.35 -28.50 -17.79
CA ALA A 245 16.02 -28.23 -18.33
C ALA A 245 14.94 -28.26 -17.23
N VAL A 246 13.83 -27.54 -17.47
CA VAL A 246 12.70 -27.48 -16.55
C VAL A 246 11.67 -28.53 -16.93
N VAL A 247 11.34 -29.40 -15.97
CA VAL A 247 10.18 -30.27 -16.05
C VAL A 247 8.97 -29.53 -15.52
N GLN A 248 7.96 -29.35 -16.36
CA GLN A 248 6.66 -28.81 -16.00
C GLN A 248 5.64 -29.96 -15.97
N LEU A 249 5.21 -30.32 -14.77
CA LEU A 249 4.17 -31.30 -14.53
C LEU A 249 2.81 -30.61 -14.47
N THR A 250 1.91 -31.00 -15.37
CA THR A 250 0.54 -30.46 -15.48
C THR A 250 -0.46 -31.57 -15.19
N PRO A 251 -1.25 -31.49 -14.10
CA PRO A 251 -2.35 -32.40 -13.85
C PRO A 251 -3.59 -31.98 -14.64
N TYR A 252 -4.51 -32.93 -14.86
CA TYR A 252 -5.83 -32.67 -15.43
C TYR A 252 -6.91 -33.12 -14.44
N PHE A 253 -7.09 -32.37 -13.36
CA PHE A 253 -8.14 -32.65 -12.38
C PHE A 253 -9.52 -32.27 -12.91
N HIS A 254 -10.55 -32.93 -12.38
CA HIS A 254 -11.92 -32.80 -12.87
C HIS A 254 -12.46 -31.36 -12.86
N THR A 255 -11.99 -30.51 -11.94
CA THR A 255 -12.50 -29.14 -11.76
C THR A 255 -11.78 -28.08 -12.60
N CYS A 256 -10.49 -28.25 -12.89
CA CYS A 256 -9.67 -27.28 -13.62
C CYS A 256 -9.29 -27.71 -15.04
N GLY A 257 -9.38 -29.00 -15.37
CA GLY A 257 -9.07 -29.52 -16.70
C GLY A 257 -7.67 -29.12 -17.18
N ASN A 258 -7.59 -28.26 -18.20
CA ASN A 258 -6.31 -27.81 -18.76
C ASN A 258 -5.65 -26.64 -18.00
N ASP A 259 -6.40 -26.00 -17.09
CA ASP A 259 -5.98 -24.80 -16.36
C ASP A 259 -5.58 -25.10 -14.90
N CYS A 260 -5.21 -26.35 -14.63
CA CYS A 260 -4.76 -26.76 -13.31
C CYS A 260 -3.38 -26.18 -12.96
N ILE A 261 -3.11 -26.09 -11.65
CA ILE A 261 -1.84 -25.58 -11.13
C ILE A 261 -0.68 -26.48 -11.58
N ARG A 262 0.28 -25.88 -12.29
CA ARG A 262 1.46 -26.58 -12.83
C ARG A 262 2.59 -26.56 -11.80
N ARG A 263 3.30 -27.68 -11.67
CA ARG A 263 4.45 -27.83 -10.77
C ARG A 263 5.73 -27.96 -11.58
N LYS A 264 6.82 -27.36 -11.09
CA LYS A 264 8.10 -27.30 -11.81
C LYS A 264 9.21 -27.97 -11.02
N ALA A 265 10.12 -28.63 -11.73
CA ALA A 265 11.36 -29.18 -11.21
C ALA A 265 12.47 -29.03 -12.25
N ILE A 266 13.72 -29.23 -11.82
CA ILE A 266 14.90 -29.15 -12.70
C ILE A 266 15.40 -30.57 -12.96
N VAL A 267 15.82 -30.85 -14.20
CA VAL A 267 16.46 -32.10 -14.57
C VAL A 267 17.91 -32.10 -14.08
N THR A 268 18.28 -33.12 -13.30
CA THR A 268 19.65 -33.38 -12.85
C THR A 268 20.19 -34.68 -13.45
N LEU A 269 21.48 -34.99 -13.26
CA LEU A 269 21.98 -36.34 -13.55
C LEU A 269 21.46 -37.34 -12.50
N CYS A 270 21.07 -38.54 -12.96
CA CYS A 270 20.68 -39.60 -12.03
C CYS A 270 21.90 -40.02 -11.17
N PRO A 271 21.72 -40.25 -9.85
CA PRO A 271 22.77 -40.82 -9.02
C PRO A 271 23.17 -42.19 -9.57
N GLN A 272 24.47 -42.43 -9.79
CA GLN A 272 24.96 -43.76 -10.18
C GLN A 272 24.68 -44.76 -9.05
N ALA A 273 23.91 -45.80 -9.36
CA ALA A 273 23.71 -46.93 -8.45
C ALA A 273 25.01 -47.75 -8.38
N GLY A 274 25.68 -47.71 -7.23
CA GLY A 274 26.77 -48.63 -6.91
C GLY A 274 28.16 -48.00 -6.84
N VAL A 275 28.39 -47.14 -5.85
CA VAL A 275 29.70 -47.08 -5.18
C VAL A 275 29.41 -47.19 -3.68
N PRO A 276 29.89 -48.23 -2.98
CA PRO A 276 29.84 -48.26 -1.53
C PRO A 276 30.54 -47.02 -1.00
N TYR A 277 29.87 -46.24 -0.17
CA TYR A 277 30.51 -45.17 0.61
C TYR A 277 31.82 -45.72 1.20
N PRO A 278 32.98 -45.05 1.00
CA PRO A 278 34.14 -45.35 1.81
C PRO A 278 33.73 -45.10 3.25
N ARG A 279 33.79 -46.16 4.06
CA ARG A 279 33.67 -46.10 5.51
C ARG A 279 34.83 -45.25 6.00
N ASP A 280 34.56 -43.97 6.23
CA ASP A 280 35.53 -42.96 6.63
C ASP A 280 36.05 -43.29 8.03
N HIS A 281 37.13 -44.06 8.07
CA HIS A 281 37.85 -44.43 9.27
C HIS A 281 38.86 -43.32 9.59
N SER A 282 38.37 -42.11 9.86
CA SER A 282 39.21 -40.98 10.31
C SER A 282 38.71 -40.42 11.64
N ARG A 283 38.50 -41.33 12.60
CA ARG A 283 38.27 -40.98 14.00
C ARG A 283 39.54 -41.29 14.79
N SER A 284 40.36 -40.27 15.07
CA SER A 284 41.24 -40.15 16.26
C SER A 284 42.41 -39.16 16.08
N VAL A 285 42.18 -37.86 15.81
CA VAL A 285 43.17 -36.81 16.18
C VAL A 285 42.53 -35.45 16.53
N LEU A 286 41.28 -35.15 16.15
CA LEU A 286 40.68 -33.83 16.38
C LEU A 286 40.08 -33.57 17.78
N GLY A 287 40.59 -34.22 18.83
CA GLY A 287 40.08 -34.10 20.20
C GLY A 287 40.73 -32.97 21.04
N GLY A 288 41.86 -32.41 20.59
CA GLY A 288 42.66 -31.47 21.40
C GLY A 288 42.42 -29.98 21.16
N TRP A 289 41.79 -29.58 20.07
CA TRP A 289 41.73 -28.18 19.62
C TRP A 289 40.38 -27.49 19.87
N LEU A 290 39.35 -28.28 20.19
CA LEU A 290 38.01 -27.77 20.49
C LEU A 290 37.93 -26.88 21.75
N PRO A 291 38.66 -27.17 22.86
CA PRO A 291 38.63 -26.32 24.05
C PRO A 291 39.28 -24.94 23.81
N LEU A 292 40.31 -24.89 22.97
CA LEU A 292 41.05 -23.66 22.63
C LEU A 292 40.28 -22.76 21.67
N LEU A 293 39.54 -23.35 20.73
CA LEU A 293 38.65 -22.60 19.83
C LEU A 293 37.44 -22.01 20.57
N LEU A 294 36.85 -22.76 21.51
CA LEU A 294 35.73 -22.29 22.32
C LEU A 294 36.14 -21.15 23.27
N SER A 295 37.32 -21.22 23.88
CA SER A 295 37.82 -20.12 24.73
C SER A 295 38.13 -18.87 23.92
N ALA A 296 38.72 -18.99 22.73
CA ALA A 296 38.96 -17.86 21.83
C ALA A 296 37.66 -17.18 21.36
N LEU A 297 36.63 -17.97 21.03
CA LEU A 297 35.31 -17.46 20.64
C LEU A 297 34.59 -16.75 21.81
N LEU A 298 34.73 -17.26 23.04
CA LEU A 298 34.19 -16.61 24.24
C LEU A 298 34.87 -15.26 24.52
N VAL A 299 36.19 -15.17 24.34
CA VAL A 299 36.91 -13.89 24.49
C VAL A 299 36.50 -12.90 23.40
N ALA A 300 36.37 -13.35 22.14
CA ALA A 300 35.94 -12.49 21.04
C ALA A 300 34.52 -11.95 21.24
N THR A 301 33.59 -12.78 21.70
CA THR A 301 32.21 -12.35 22.01
C THR A 301 32.17 -11.40 23.20
N TRP A 302 33.01 -11.60 24.22
CA TRP A 302 33.15 -10.66 25.34
C TRP A 302 33.67 -9.28 24.89
N LEU A 303 34.71 -9.25 24.04
CA LEU A 303 35.25 -8.00 23.50
C LEU A 303 34.23 -7.25 22.63
N LEU A 304 33.45 -7.98 21.83
CA LEU A 304 32.36 -7.39 21.04
C LEU A 304 31.24 -6.85 21.94
N ALA A 305 30.84 -7.58 22.98
CA ALA A 305 29.82 -7.13 23.93
C ALA A 305 30.26 -5.87 24.69
N VAL A 306 31.53 -5.81 25.12
CA VAL A 306 32.11 -4.62 25.75
C VAL A 306 32.19 -3.46 24.77
N GLY A 307 32.58 -3.71 23.51
CA GLY A 307 32.58 -2.70 22.45
C GLY A 307 31.19 -2.12 22.20
N ILE A 308 30.16 -2.96 22.10
CA ILE A 308 28.76 -2.56 21.94
C ILE A 308 28.26 -1.81 23.19
N TYR A 309 28.65 -2.26 24.39
CA TYR A 309 28.28 -1.59 25.63
C TYR A 309 28.91 -0.19 25.73
N LEU A 310 30.16 -0.04 25.32
CA LEU A 310 30.87 1.25 25.31
C LEU A 310 30.30 2.20 24.24
N THR A 311 29.96 1.71 23.04
CA THR A 311 29.31 2.54 22.01
C THR A 311 27.90 2.95 22.42
N TRP A 312 27.14 2.04 23.04
CA TRP A 312 25.80 2.32 23.58
C TRP A 312 25.86 3.32 24.75
N ARG A 313 26.87 3.23 25.62
CA ARG A 313 27.11 4.20 26.71
C ARG A 313 27.55 5.56 26.16
N HIS A 314 28.35 5.58 25.10
CA HIS A 314 28.77 6.82 24.43
C HIS A 314 27.62 7.50 23.67
N GLU A 315 26.68 6.73 23.11
CA GLU A 315 25.43 7.25 22.55
C GLU A 315 24.49 7.83 23.62
N ARG A 316 24.39 7.21 24.80
CA ARG A 316 23.60 7.76 25.91
C ARG A 316 24.15 9.09 26.43
N ILE A 317 25.48 9.26 26.45
CA ILE A 317 26.11 10.52 26.89
C ILE A 317 25.93 11.64 25.84
N LYS A 318 25.80 11.30 24.53
CA LYS A 318 25.41 12.26 23.48
C LYS A 318 23.90 12.56 23.45
N LYS A 319 23.05 11.74 24.05
CA LYS A 319 21.59 11.94 24.10
C LYS A 319 21.10 12.94 25.16
N THR A 320 21.99 13.59 25.91
CA THR A 320 21.63 14.70 26.82
C THR A 320 22.00 16.09 26.27
N SER A 321 22.36 16.20 25.00
CA SER A 321 22.41 17.50 24.32
C SER A 321 22.16 17.31 22.82
N SER A 322 20.90 17.16 22.43
CA SER A 322 20.53 17.39 21.03
C SER A 322 20.38 18.91 20.81
N PRO A 323 21.03 19.49 19.80
CA PRO A 323 20.69 20.83 19.37
C PRO A 323 19.33 20.74 18.67
N THR A 324 18.40 21.57 19.14
CA THR A 324 17.13 21.87 18.48
C THR A 324 17.39 22.21 17.01
N SER A 325 17.09 21.27 16.11
CA SER A 325 16.97 21.58 14.68
C SER A 325 15.69 22.38 14.50
N THR A 326 15.84 23.69 14.36
CA THR A 326 14.79 24.63 14.00
C THR A 326 14.20 24.23 12.65
N LEU A 327 13.02 23.59 12.69
CA LEU A 327 12.21 23.29 11.51
C LEU A 327 11.75 24.60 10.84
N LEU A 328 12.40 24.97 9.74
CA LEU A 328 11.88 25.98 8.82
C LEU A 328 10.65 25.44 8.07
N PRO A 329 9.60 26.26 7.84
CA PRO A 329 8.37 25.82 7.18
C PRO A 329 8.61 25.36 5.73
N PRO A 330 7.78 24.41 5.23
CA PRO A 330 7.84 23.94 3.85
C PRO A 330 7.36 25.00 2.85
N THR A 331 7.97 25.03 1.66
CA THR A 331 7.60 25.93 0.56
C THR A 331 6.21 25.56 0.02
N LYS A 332 5.29 26.52 -0.10
CA LYS A 332 3.95 26.30 -0.66
C LYS A 332 3.94 26.48 -2.18
N VAL A 333 3.46 25.47 -2.89
CA VAL A 333 3.51 25.40 -4.35
C VAL A 333 2.12 25.12 -4.91
N LEU A 334 1.62 26.03 -5.75
CA LEU A 334 0.37 25.83 -6.51
C LEU A 334 0.69 25.17 -7.85
N VAL A 335 0.06 24.03 -8.15
CA VAL A 335 0.24 23.32 -9.42
C VAL A 335 -1.01 23.49 -10.29
N VAL A 336 -0.82 23.99 -11.51
CA VAL A 336 -1.86 24.23 -12.52
C VAL A 336 -1.53 23.36 -13.74
N TYR A 337 -2.49 22.57 -14.21
CA TYR A 337 -2.31 21.63 -15.32
C TYR A 337 -3.59 21.56 -16.17
N PRO A 338 -3.50 21.38 -17.51
CA PRO A 338 -4.67 21.24 -18.37
C PRO A 338 -5.36 19.89 -18.18
N LEU A 339 -6.66 19.82 -18.46
CA LEU A 339 -7.46 18.60 -18.35
C LEU A 339 -6.99 17.46 -19.27
N GLU A 340 -6.27 17.81 -20.35
CA GLU A 340 -5.69 16.89 -21.33
C GLU A 340 -4.60 15.99 -20.73
N ILE A 341 -3.98 16.40 -19.62
CA ILE A 341 -2.97 15.59 -18.93
C ILE A 341 -3.65 14.53 -18.07
N CYS A 342 -3.25 13.27 -18.29
CA CYS A 342 -3.75 12.14 -17.50
C CYS A 342 -3.41 12.32 -16.01
N PHE A 343 -4.41 12.74 -15.23
CA PHE A 343 -4.25 13.14 -13.83
C PHE A 343 -3.51 12.10 -12.99
N HIS A 344 -3.83 10.81 -13.16
CA HIS A 344 -3.26 9.76 -12.34
C HIS A 344 -1.79 9.46 -12.70
N HIS A 345 -1.39 9.65 -13.95
CA HIS A 345 -0.07 9.24 -14.43
C HIS A 345 0.97 10.37 -14.38
N THR A 346 0.59 11.62 -14.65
CA THR A 346 1.55 12.72 -14.68
C THR A 346 1.39 13.63 -13.46
N VAL A 347 0.15 14.00 -13.11
CA VAL A 347 -0.09 14.95 -12.01
C VAL A 347 0.19 14.30 -10.65
N CYS A 348 -0.33 13.10 -10.38
CA CYS A 348 -0.06 12.41 -9.10
C CYS A 348 1.44 12.18 -8.85
N TYR A 349 2.15 11.59 -9.83
CA TYR A 349 3.60 11.35 -9.73
C TYR A 349 4.39 12.65 -9.54
N PHE A 350 4.01 13.73 -10.23
CA PHE A 350 4.65 15.03 -10.04
C PHE A 350 4.38 15.61 -8.64
N THR A 351 3.15 15.51 -8.13
CA THR A 351 2.84 15.98 -6.76
C THR A 351 3.56 15.17 -5.68
N GLU A 352 3.71 13.85 -5.88
CA GLU A 352 4.52 13.00 -5.00
C GLU A 352 5.99 13.41 -5.04
N PHE A 353 6.53 13.71 -6.22
CA PHE A 353 7.89 14.23 -6.38
C PHE A 353 8.09 15.55 -5.61
N LEU A 354 7.15 16.49 -5.71
CA LEU A 354 7.21 17.76 -4.98
C LEU A 354 7.17 17.57 -3.45
N GLN A 355 6.31 16.69 -2.96
CA GLN A 355 6.16 16.42 -1.53
C GLN A 355 7.39 15.69 -0.96
N ASN A 356 7.81 14.60 -1.61
CA ASN A 356 8.85 13.71 -1.07
C ASN A 356 10.27 14.21 -1.35
N HIS A 357 10.53 14.71 -2.57
CA HIS A 357 11.88 15.09 -2.99
C HIS A 357 12.16 16.59 -2.85
N CYS A 358 11.13 17.44 -3.00
CA CYS A 358 11.27 18.90 -2.87
C CYS A 358 10.79 19.46 -1.52
N ARG A 359 10.23 18.62 -0.62
CA ARG A 359 9.67 19.03 0.70
C ARG A 359 8.73 20.23 0.60
N SER A 360 7.92 20.26 -0.45
CA SER A 360 6.99 21.35 -0.74
C SER A 360 5.56 20.97 -0.34
N GLU A 361 4.81 21.91 0.21
CA GLU A 361 3.38 21.78 0.45
C GLU A 361 2.65 22.09 -0.86
N VAL A 362 2.01 21.07 -1.44
CA VAL A 362 1.39 21.17 -2.77
C VAL A 362 -0.08 21.53 -2.66
N ILE A 363 -0.47 22.58 -3.38
CA ILE A 363 -1.86 23.01 -3.56
C ILE A 363 -2.31 22.54 -4.94
N LEU A 364 -3.34 21.70 -4.98
CA LEU A 364 -3.86 21.07 -6.19
C LEU A 364 -5.38 21.25 -6.29
N GLU A 365 -5.88 21.58 -7.48
CA GLU A 365 -7.30 21.76 -7.75
C GLU A 365 -8.13 20.54 -7.31
N LYS A 366 -7.75 19.32 -7.75
CA LYS A 366 -8.52 18.12 -7.42
C LYS A 366 -8.60 17.81 -5.93
N TRP A 367 -7.70 18.36 -5.11
CA TRP A 367 -7.73 18.22 -3.65
C TRP A 367 -8.57 19.31 -2.96
N GLN A 368 -8.96 20.38 -3.67
CA GLN A 368 -9.70 21.52 -3.12
C GLN A 368 -11.01 21.83 -3.84
N LYS A 369 -11.65 20.82 -4.46
CA LYS A 369 -12.91 20.99 -5.22
C LYS A 369 -14.02 21.70 -4.44
N LYS A 370 -14.17 21.37 -3.14
CA LYS A 370 -15.15 22.02 -2.24
C LYS A 370 -14.87 23.51 -2.07
N LYS A 371 -13.61 23.87 -1.79
CA LYS A 371 -13.19 25.26 -1.61
C LYS A 371 -13.34 26.09 -2.88
N ILE A 372 -13.14 25.47 -4.05
CA ILE A 372 -13.37 26.10 -5.35
C ILE A 372 -14.87 26.32 -5.58
N ALA A 373 -15.72 25.35 -5.25
CA ALA A 373 -17.18 25.49 -5.38
C ALA A 373 -17.74 26.58 -4.44
N GLU A 374 -17.17 26.74 -3.25
CA GLU A 374 -17.59 27.76 -2.27
C GLU A 374 -17.12 29.18 -2.63
N MET A 375 -15.89 29.32 -3.13
CA MET A 375 -15.28 30.64 -3.41
C MET A 375 -15.45 31.09 -4.86
N GLY A 376 -15.69 30.16 -5.78
CA GLY A 376 -15.58 30.35 -7.22
C GLY A 376 -14.14 30.15 -7.74
N PRO A 377 -13.97 29.60 -8.96
CA PRO A 377 -12.68 29.36 -9.62
C PRO A 377 -11.69 30.54 -9.59
N VAL A 378 -12.16 31.74 -9.98
CA VAL A 378 -11.33 32.95 -10.07
C VAL A 378 -10.83 33.41 -8.71
N GLN A 379 -11.73 33.43 -7.72
CA GLN A 379 -11.42 33.87 -6.37
C GLN A 379 -10.48 32.89 -5.67
N TRP A 380 -10.70 31.58 -5.89
CA TRP A 380 -9.81 30.54 -5.39
C TRP A 380 -8.41 30.69 -6.00
N LEU A 381 -8.27 30.79 -7.33
CA LEU A 381 -6.98 30.97 -8.00
C LEU A 381 -6.23 32.21 -7.49
N THR A 382 -6.94 33.33 -7.33
CA THR A 382 -6.36 34.58 -6.80
C THR A 382 -5.89 34.41 -5.34
N THR A 383 -6.63 33.66 -4.53
CA THR A 383 -6.29 33.38 -3.13
C THR A 383 -5.09 32.46 -3.03
N GLN A 384 -5.07 31.36 -3.78
CA GLN A 384 -3.95 30.42 -3.78
C GLN A 384 -2.69 31.05 -4.38
N LYS A 385 -2.81 31.88 -5.43
CA LYS A 385 -1.69 32.67 -5.98
C LYS A 385 -1.03 33.53 -4.91
N LYS A 386 -1.81 34.20 -4.06
CA LYS A 386 -1.28 35.03 -2.96
C LYS A 386 -0.61 34.18 -1.88
N ALA A 387 -1.18 33.02 -1.57
CA ALA A 387 -0.69 32.12 -0.52
C ALA A 387 0.52 31.26 -0.93
N ALA A 388 0.71 31.01 -2.23
CA ALA A 388 1.78 30.18 -2.75
C ALA A 388 3.09 30.97 -2.92
N ASP A 389 4.19 30.35 -2.54
CA ASP A 389 5.55 30.85 -2.79
C ASP A 389 5.96 30.66 -4.25
N ARG A 390 5.42 29.62 -4.90
CA ARG A 390 5.60 29.33 -6.33
C ARG A 390 4.30 28.84 -6.99
N VAL A 391 4.13 29.19 -8.25
CA VAL A 391 3.07 28.68 -9.13
C VAL A 391 3.73 27.91 -10.27
N ILE A 392 3.38 26.63 -10.41
CA ILE A 392 3.92 25.74 -11.43
C ILE A 392 2.84 25.49 -12.48
N PHE A 393 3.17 25.82 -13.73
CA PHE A 393 2.43 25.36 -14.90
C PHE A 393 3.02 24.04 -15.37
N LEU A 394 2.25 22.97 -15.20
CA LEU A 394 2.61 21.62 -15.61
C LEU A 394 2.02 21.34 -16.99
N LEU A 395 2.89 21.10 -17.96
CA LEU A 395 2.55 20.84 -19.35
C LEU A 395 3.07 19.46 -19.78
N SER A 396 2.28 18.75 -20.59
CA SER A 396 2.66 17.48 -21.21
C SER A 396 2.27 17.51 -22.68
N ASN A 397 3.12 16.95 -23.54
CA ASN A 397 2.89 16.91 -24.98
C ASN A 397 2.29 15.57 -25.46
N ASP A 398 2.08 14.61 -24.57
CA ASP A 398 1.43 13.36 -24.93
C ASP A 398 -0.07 13.61 -25.07
N VAL A 399 -0.49 13.92 -26.31
CA VAL A 399 -1.89 13.80 -26.74
C VAL A 399 -2.23 12.31 -26.78
N ASN A 400 -2.29 11.68 -25.62
CA ASN A 400 -2.71 10.30 -25.50
C ASN A 400 -4.23 10.31 -25.42
N THR A 401 -4.89 10.24 -26.58
CA THR A 401 -6.35 10.12 -26.76
C THR A 401 -6.97 8.89 -26.09
N MET A 402 -6.21 8.16 -25.27
CA MET A 402 -6.60 6.94 -24.57
C MET A 402 -7.07 7.19 -23.13
N CYS A 403 -6.82 8.37 -22.55
CA CYS A 403 -7.13 8.61 -21.14
C CYS A 403 -8.64 8.79 -20.81
N ASP A 404 -9.51 8.87 -21.83
CA ASP A 404 -10.98 8.95 -21.66
C ASP A 404 -11.76 7.85 -22.41
N GLY A 405 -11.09 6.82 -22.90
CA GLY A 405 -11.71 5.76 -23.72
C GLY A 405 -12.59 4.74 -22.97
N THR A 406 -12.84 4.90 -21.66
CA THR A 406 -13.56 3.85 -20.89
C THR A 406 -14.59 4.40 -19.88
N CYS A 407 -14.90 5.69 -19.93
CA CYS A 407 -16.03 6.26 -19.18
C CYS A 407 -16.99 7.00 -20.11
N GLY A 408 -18.12 6.36 -20.42
CA GLY A 408 -19.33 7.08 -20.86
C GLY A 408 -19.60 7.14 -22.37
N LYS A 409 -19.68 6.00 -23.07
CA LYS A 409 -20.67 5.89 -24.16
C LYS A 409 -21.97 5.34 -23.60
N SER A 410 -22.69 6.19 -22.89
CA SER A 410 -24.14 6.08 -22.76
C SER A 410 -24.72 7.32 -23.41
N GLU A 411 -25.41 7.12 -24.52
CA GLU A 411 -26.24 8.15 -25.14
C GLU A 411 -27.16 8.74 -24.07
N GLY A 412 -27.14 10.05 -23.92
CA GLY A 412 -28.10 10.79 -23.10
C GLY A 412 -27.66 11.07 -21.65
N SER A 413 -26.54 11.75 -21.44
CA SER A 413 -26.52 12.77 -20.38
C SER A 413 -25.58 13.91 -20.75
N ALA A 414 -26.06 15.14 -20.62
CA ALA A 414 -25.32 16.36 -20.88
C ALA A 414 -24.12 16.42 -19.93
N CYS A 415 -22.94 16.06 -20.44
CA CYS A 415 -21.67 16.23 -19.76
C CYS A 415 -21.08 17.60 -20.15
N GLU A 416 -21.64 18.67 -19.61
CA GLU A 416 -21.07 20.01 -19.71
C GLU A 416 -21.12 20.62 -18.31
N ASN A 417 -19.94 20.96 -17.77
CA ASN A 417 -19.66 21.99 -16.73
C ASN A 417 -18.49 21.66 -15.77
N SER A 418 -17.45 20.92 -16.19
CA SER A 418 -16.15 21.07 -15.53
C SER A 418 -15.38 22.19 -16.21
N GLN A 419 -15.40 23.40 -15.66
CA GLN A 419 -14.57 24.50 -16.14
C GLN A 419 -13.09 24.13 -15.94
N ASP A 420 -12.32 24.06 -17.03
CA ASP A 420 -10.87 23.89 -16.96
C ASP A 420 -10.23 25.11 -16.27
N LEU A 421 -9.55 24.89 -15.15
CA LEU A 421 -8.87 25.96 -14.42
C LEU A 421 -7.57 26.39 -15.10
N PHE A 422 -7.03 25.62 -16.04
CA PHE A 422 -5.76 25.94 -16.68
C PHE A 422 -5.85 27.19 -17.58
N PRO A 423 -6.79 27.29 -18.55
CA PRO A 423 -6.96 28.52 -19.34
C PRO A 423 -7.31 29.74 -18.47
N LEU A 424 -8.09 29.52 -17.40
CA LEU A 424 -8.49 30.56 -16.47
C LEU A 424 -7.28 31.09 -15.68
N ALA A 425 -6.47 30.20 -15.11
CA ALA A 425 -5.25 30.57 -14.39
C ALA A 425 -4.24 31.24 -15.30
N PHE A 426 -4.05 30.73 -16.52
CA PHE A 426 -3.18 31.34 -17.52
C PHE A 426 -3.62 32.78 -17.81
N THR A 427 -4.89 33.00 -18.12
CA THR A 427 -5.44 34.34 -18.40
C THR A 427 -5.29 35.29 -17.21
N LEU A 428 -5.59 34.82 -15.99
CA LEU A 428 -5.48 35.62 -14.78
C LEU A 428 -4.04 35.98 -14.43
N PHE A 429 -3.09 35.09 -14.69
CA PHE A 429 -1.69 35.28 -14.30
C PHE A 429 -0.86 35.93 -15.42
N CYS A 430 -1.33 35.94 -16.67
CA CYS A 430 -0.66 36.55 -17.83
C CYS A 430 -0.15 37.99 -17.59
N SER A 431 -0.91 38.81 -16.87
CA SER A 431 -0.51 40.18 -16.53
C SER A 431 0.72 40.21 -15.61
N ASP A 432 0.80 39.28 -14.65
CA ASP A 432 1.94 39.15 -13.73
C ASP A 432 3.18 38.60 -14.46
N LEU A 433 3.00 37.75 -15.47
CA LEU A 433 4.12 37.21 -16.28
C LEU A 433 4.85 38.32 -17.06
N ARG A 434 4.16 39.41 -17.38
CA ARG A 434 4.74 40.59 -18.05
C ARG A 434 5.44 41.54 -17.08
N SER A 435 5.23 41.39 -15.76
CA SER A 435 5.86 42.22 -14.74
C SER A 435 7.16 41.60 -14.24
N GLN A 436 8.28 42.33 -14.35
CA GLN A 436 9.61 41.86 -13.90
C GLN A 436 9.67 41.58 -12.38
N THR A 437 8.74 42.11 -11.58
CA THR A 437 8.75 41.97 -10.12
C THR A 437 8.35 40.58 -9.61
N HIS A 438 7.69 39.76 -10.45
CA HIS A 438 7.15 38.45 -10.06
C HIS A 438 7.59 37.29 -10.95
N LEU A 439 8.55 37.51 -11.86
CA LEU A 439 9.01 36.51 -12.82
C LEU A 439 9.42 35.19 -12.15
N HIS A 440 10.16 35.27 -11.05
CA HIS A 440 10.64 34.10 -10.30
C HIS A 440 9.55 33.36 -9.51
N LYS A 441 8.31 33.86 -9.46
CA LYS A 441 7.18 33.19 -8.80
C LYS A 441 6.57 32.11 -9.67
N TYR A 442 6.68 32.23 -10.98
CA TYR A 442 6.08 31.34 -11.96
C TYR A 442 7.14 30.43 -12.57
N VAL A 443 6.85 29.14 -12.65
CA VAL A 443 7.76 28.12 -13.20
C VAL A 443 6.98 27.23 -14.16
N VAL A 444 7.60 26.87 -15.28
CA VAL A 444 6.99 25.97 -16.27
C VAL A 444 7.74 24.64 -16.26
N VAL A 445 6.99 23.54 -16.22
CA VAL A 445 7.54 22.19 -16.15
C VAL A 445 6.97 21.34 -17.28
N TYR A 446 7.86 20.74 -18.08
CA TYR A 446 7.52 19.82 -19.17
C TYR A 446 7.98 18.39 -18.87
N PHE A 447 7.18 17.40 -19.26
CA PHE A 447 7.51 15.96 -19.15
C PHE A 447 8.04 15.31 -20.45
N SER A 448 8.13 16.05 -21.56
CA SER A 448 8.57 15.53 -22.88
C SER A 448 9.46 16.53 -23.64
N GLU A 449 10.17 16.04 -24.67
CA GLU A 449 11.27 16.72 -25.39
C GLU A 449 10.86 17.53 -26.63
N ALA A 450 9.58 17.58 -27.00
CA ALA A 450 9.17 18.26 -28.22
C ALA A 450 8.73 19.71 -27.97
N ASP A 451 9.29 20.64 -28.78
CA ASP A 451 8.88 22.04 -28.84
C ASP A 451 7.40 22.18 -29.23
N THR A 452 6.71 23.09 -28.56
CA THR A 452 5.26 23.29 -28.64
C THR A 452 4.80 23.84 -29.99
N ARG A 453 3.57 23.45 -30.39
CA ARG A 453 2.70 24.35 -31.17
C ARG A 453 2.19 25.48 -30.27
N ASP A 454 2.27 26.70 -30.77
CA ASP A 454 2.09 27.99 -30.11
C ASP A 454 0.66 28.32 -29.62
N ASP A 455 0.14 27.66 -28.56
CA ASP A 455 -1.10 28.14 -27.92
C ASP A 455 -0.87 28.92 -26.61
N TYR A 456 0.32 28.83 -25.98
CA TYR A 456 0.62 29.51 -24.70
C TYR A 456 1.99 30.24 -24.70
N SER A 457 2.30 30.99 -25.75
CA SER A 457 3.60 31.66 -25.96
C SER A 457 4.04 32.61 -24.82
N ALA A 458 3.10 33.15 -24.03
CA ALA A 458 3.42 33.99 -22.88
C ALA A 458 4.10 33.24 -21.71
N LEU A 459 4.00 31.90 -21.65
CA LEU A 459 4.72 31.08 -20.67
C LEU A 459 6.21 30.96 -20.97
N GLY A 460 6.65 31.23 -22.22
CA GLY A 460 8.06 31.19 -22.61
C GLY A 460 8.92 32.27 -21.94
N ILE A 461 8.31 33.21 -21.23
CA ILE A 461 8.98 34.25 -20.44
C ILE A 461 9.42 33.72 -19.05
N CYS A 462 8.86 32.59 -18.61
CA CYS A 462 9.14 31.99 -17.30
C CYS A 462 10.32 31.00 -17.36
N PRO A 463 11.00 30.74 -16.23
CA PRO A 463 11.95 29.63 -16.14
C PRO A 463 11.29 28.29 -16.49
N THR A 464 11.83 27.61 -17.49
CA THR A 464 11.34 26.34 -18.01
C THR A 464 12.26 25.19 -17.59
N TYR A 465 11.67 24.09 -17.11
CA TYR A 465 12.39 22.89 -16.70
C TYR A 465 11.81 21.66 -17.39
N HIS A 466 12.67 20.84 -18.00
CA HIS A 466 12.28 19.57 -18.61
C HIS A 466 12.61 18.42 -17.65
N LEU A 467 11.59 17.81 -17.05
CA LEU A 467 11.74 16.62 -16.24
C LEU A 467 11.76 15.38 -17.16
N MET A 468 12.70 14.44 -17.01
CA MET A 468 13.59 14.18 -15.86
C MET A 468 15.02 14.77 -15.95
N LYS A 469 15.36 15.57 -16.97
CA LYS A 469 16.72 16.08 -17.17
C LYS A 469 17.11 17.15 -16.14
N ASP A 470 16.21 18.09 -15.88
CA ASP A 470 16.50 19.26 -15.05
C ASP A 470 16.09 19.09 -13.59
N VAL A 471 15.92 17.85 -13.12
CA VAL A 471 15.46 17.52 -11.75
C VAL A 471 16.30 18.22 -10.68
N THR A 472 17.62 18.27 -10.87
CA THR A 472 18.54 18.87 -9.88
C THR A 472 18.50 20.40 -9.90
N ALA A 473 18.34 21.02 -11.07
CA ALA A 473 18.21 22.46 -11.22
C ALA A 473 16.87 22.95 -10.68
N PHE A 474 15.78 22.27 -11.06
CA PHE A 474 14.43 22.53 -10.57
C PHE A 474 14.32 22.40 -9.05
N ARG A 475 14.97 21.36 -8.48
CA ARG A 475 15.04 21.20 -7.03
C ARG A 475 15.74 22.39 -6.37
N LYS A 476 16.90 22.81 -6.88
CA LYS A 476 17.63 23.98 -6.34
C LYS A 476 16.79 25.26 -6.40
N GLU A 477 16.04 25.47 -7.47
CA GLU A 477 15.13 26.62 -7.63
C GLU A 477 14.06 26.66 -6.52
N LEU A 478 13.45 25.51 -6.21
CA LEU A 478 12.48 25.40 -5.12
C LEU A 478 13.10 25.58 -3.72
N PHE A 479 14.39 25.26 -3.55
CA PHE A 479 15.11 25.45 -2.29
C PHE A 479 15.66 26.87 -2.08
N HIS A 480 15.95 27.63 -3.15
CA HIS A 480 16.56 28.97 -3.08
C HIS A 480 15.67 30.04 -2.40
N ILE A 481 14.38 29.78 -2.22
CA ILE A 481 13.43 30.62 -1.48
C ILE A 481 13.86 30.81 -0.01
N LYS A 482 14.65 29.88 0.54
CA LYS A 482 15.11 29.94 1.95
C LYS A 482 16.19 30.98 2.24
N GLN A 483 16.81 31.60 1.22
CA GLN A 483 17.88 32.58 1.44
C GLN A 483 17.45 34.05 1.27
N HIS A 484 16.29 34.33 0.67
CA HIS A 484 15.76 35.69 0.52
C HIS A 484 14.64 35.99 1.53
N VAL A 485 14.96 35.92 2.82
CA VAL A 485 14.22 36.69 3.83
C VAL A 485 15.02 37.97 4.08
N PRO A 486 14.45 39.18 3.92
CA PRO A 486 15.17 40.41 4.23
C PRO A 486 15.52 40.41 5.73
N VAL A 487 16.81 40.42 6.04
CA VAL A 487 17.31 40.61 7.41
C VAL A 487 16.72 41.92 7.93
N GLY A 488 15.92 41.81 8.97
CA GLY A 488 15.33 42.96 9.66
C GLY A 488 16.42 43.96 10.06
N ARG A 489 16.12 45.25 9.89
CA ARG A 489 16.92 46.39 10.34
C ARG A 489 17.47 46.13 11.74
N ARG A 490 18.78 45.90 11.84
CA ARG A 490 19.52 46.09 13.08
C ARG A 490 19.43 47.58 13.41
N LEU A 491 18.82 47.91 14.55
CA LEU A 491 19.06 49.21 15.19
C LEU A 491 20.57 49.30 15.43
N GLN A 492 21.20 50.22 14.71
CA GLN A 492 22.60 50.55 14.88
C GLN A 492 22.69 51.44 16.13
N ALA A 493 23.35 50.92 17.16
CA ALA A 493 23.69 51.68 18.35
C ALA A 493 24.62 52.84 17.93
N CYS A 494 24.16 54.08 18.12
CA CYS A 494 25.01 55.26 18.06
C CYS A 494 25.95 55.25 19.27
N HIS A 495 27.20 54.89 19.06
CA HIS A 495 28.28 55.29 19.96
C HIS A 495 28.89 56.58 19.42
N ASN A 496 28.61 57.68 20.13
CA ASN A 496 29.32 58.95 19.98
C ASN A 496 30.82 58.73 20.20
N SER A 497 31.64 59.24 19.28
CA SER A 497 32.97 59.73 19.61
C SER A 497 33.24 60.95 18.75
N CYS A 498 33.26 62.09 19.44
CA CYS A 498 33.81 63.35 18.97
C CYS A 498 35.29 63.17 18.61
N SER A 499 35.72 63.76 17.51
CA SER A 499 37.11 64.20 17.31
C SER A 499 37.09 65.36 16.32
N PHE A 500 37.71 66.45 16.77
CA PHE A 500 37.75 67.79 16.20
C PHE A 500 38.45 67.87 14.83
N LEU A 501 37.87 68.66 13.92
CA LEU A 501 38.47 69.87 13.33
C LEU A 501 37.41 70.70 12.60
#